data_AF-A0A384AKF7-F1
#
_entry.id   AF-A0A384AKF7-F1
#
_cell.length_a   1.000
_cell.length_b   1.000
_cell.length_c   1.000
_cell.angle_alpha   90.00
_cell.angle_beta   90.00
_cell.angle_gamma   90.00
#
_symmetry.space_group_name_H-M   'P 1'
#
loop_
_entity.id
_entity.type
_entity.pdbx_description
1 polymer ?
#
loop_
_entity_poly.entity_id
_entity_poly.type
_entity_poly.pdbx_seq_one_letter_code
_entity_poly.pdbx_strand_id
1 'polypeptide(L)'
;LPAQGLIEFRDALAKLIDDYGGEDDELAGGPGGGGGGPGGGLYGELPEGTSITVDSKRFFFDVGCNKYGVFLRVSEVKPSYRNAITVPFKAWGKFGGAFCRYADEMKEIQERQRDKLYERRGGDESEGEEVDED
;
A
#
# COMPACT_ATOMS: atom_id res chain seq x y z
N LEU A 1 11.20 -4.95 7.27
CA LEU A 1 10.49 -3.66 7.09
C LEU A 1 9.80 -3.37 8.42
N PRO A 2 10.14 -2.27 9.11
CA PRO A 2 9.37 -1.80 10.25
C PRO A 2 7.91 -1.54 9.83
N ALA A 3 6.96 -1.76 10.74
CA ALA A 3 5.53 -1.56 10.50
C ALA A 3 5.21 -0.18 9.87
N GLN A 4 5.98 0.83 10.26
CA GLN A 4 5.83 2.21 9.81
C GLN A 4 5.85 2.35 8.29
N GLY A 5 6.81 1.69 7.61
CA GLY A 5 6.92 1.78 6.14
C GLY A 5 5.82 1.02 5.40
N LEU A 6 5.17 0.03 6.04
CA LEU A 6 4.03 -0.69 5.49
C LEU A 6 2.72 0.10 5.62
N ILE A 7 2.61 0.93 6.66
CA ILE A 7 1.44 1.80 6.88
C ILE A 7 1.43 2.92 5.84
N GLU A 8 2.56 3.58 5.59
CA GLU A 8 2.64 4.61 4.54
C GLU A 8 2.36 4.03 3.14
N PHE A 9 2.84 2.80 2.89
CA PHE A 9 2.50 2.06 1.67
C PHE A 9 1.01 1.75 1.59
N ARG A 10 0.39 1.27 2.69
CA ARG A 10 -1.05 0.99 2.76
C ARG A 10 -1.83 2.24 2.39
N ASP A 11 -1.48 3.36 2.99
CA ASP A 11 -2.24 4.60 2.86
C ASP A 11 -2.11 5.19 1.45
N ALA A 12 -0.93 5.08 0.83
CA ALA A 12 -0.73 5.48 -0.56
C ALA A 12 -1.51 4.60 -1.54
N LEU A 13 -1.55 3.28 -1.32
CA LEU A 13 -2.31 2.35 -2.16
C LEU A 13 -3.81 2.50 -1.95
N ALA A 14 -4.25 2.71 -0.70
CA ALA A 14 -5.64 2.94 -0.36
C ALA A 14 -6.15 4.23 -1.00
N LYS A 15 -5.38 5.32 -0.98
CA LYS A 15 -5.72 6.56 -1.72
C LYS A 15 -5.88 6.30 -3.21
N LEU A 16 -4.93 5.59 -3.83
CA LEU A 16 -5.03 5.28 -5.26
C LEU A 16 -6.27 4.43 -5.61
N ILE A 17 -6.67 3.54 -4.70
CA ILE A 17 -7.88 2.72 -4.89
C ILE A 17 -9.15 3.51 -4.60
N ASP A 18 -9.14 4.46 -3.68
CA ASP A 18 -10.29 5.32 -3.43
C ASP A 18 -10.51 6.29 -4.61
N ASP A 19 -9.41 6.89 -5.09
CA ASP A 19 -9.44 7.86 -6.19
C ASP A 19 -9.84 7.22 -7.54
N TYR A 20 -9.58 5.92 -7.73
CA TYR A 20 -9.75 5.25 -9.04
C TYR A 20 -10.38 3.85 -8.99
N GLY A 21 -10.89 3.38 -7.84
CA GLY A 21 -11.46 2.03 -7.67
C GLY A 21 -12.96 1.95 -7.88
N GLY A 22 -13.62 3.07 -8.16
CA GLY A 22 -15.01 3.13 -8.61
C GLY A 22 -15.08 3.26 -10.12
N GLU A 23 -16.12 2.64 -10.70
CA GLU A 23 -16.58 2.79 -12.09
C GLU A 23 -15.96 1.82 -13.11
N ASP A 24 -16.37 0.54 -13.00
CA ASP A 24 -16.57 -0.27 -14.21
C ASP A 24 -17.87 0.20 -14.91
N ASP A 25 -17.77 0.31 -16.24
CA ASP A 25 -18.84 0.46 -17.24
C ASP A 25 -19.34 1.88 -17.54
N GLU A 26 -18.66 2.62 -18.45
CA GLU A 26 -19.36 3.46 -19.46
C GLU A 26 -18.51 4.13 -20.58
N LEU A 27 -17.34 3.62 -20.99
CA LEU A 27 -16.54 4.32 -22.02
C LEU A 27 -16.26 3.52 -23.31
N ALA A 28 -17.17 2.60 -23.63
CA ALA A 28 -17.35 2.09 -24.98
C ALA A 28 -18.43 2.91 -25.73
N GLY A 29 -18.12 4.13 -26.17
CA GLY A 29 -18.85 4.78 -27.26
C GLY A 29 -19.17 6.26 -27.11
N GLY A 30 -18.59 7.10 -27.97
CA GLY A 30 -19.04 8.48 -28.21
C GLY A 30 -18.07 9.26 -29.10
N PRO A 31 -18.48 9.75 -30.29
CA PRO A 31 -17.58 10.37 -31.26
C PRO A 31 -17.45 11.88 -31.00
N GLY A 32 -16.23 12.41 -30.96
CA GLY A 32 -16.03 13.85 -31.11
C GLY A 32 -14.70 14.39 -30.62
N GLY A 33 -13.88 14.87 -31.57
CA GLY A 33 -12.85 15.93 -31.43
C GLY A 33 -11.72 15.67 -30.42
N GLY A 34 -10.45 15.53 -30.79
CA GLY A 34 -9.71 16.26 -31.81
C GLY A 34 -8.44 16.81 -31.15
N GLY A 35 -7.27 16.34 -31.58
CA GLY A 35 -6.00 17.05 -31.43
C GLY A 35 -5.03 16.59 -30.33
N GLY A 36 -3.93 15.95 -30.75
CA GLY A 36 -2.59 16.32 -30.28
C GLY A 36 -1.84 15.35 -29.35
N GLY A 37 -1.12 14.38 -29.92
CA GLY A 37 0.01 13.70 -29.26
C GLY A 37 0.06 12.18 -29.49
N PRO A 38 1.24 11.58 -29.73
CA PRO A 38 1.36 10.12 -29.89
C PRO A 38 1.21 9.46 -28.52
N GLY A 39 -0.04 9.30 -28.05
CA GLY A 39 -0.36 8.71 -26.75
C GLY A 39 -1.71 9.14 -26.17
N GLY A 40 -2.33 10.20 -26.69
CA GLY A 40 -3.58 10.74 -26.18
C GLY A 40 -4.82 10.07 -26.78
N GLY A 41 -5.18 8.89 -26.28
CA GLY A 41 -6.53 8.34 -26.43
C GLY A 41 -7.13 8.12 -25.05
N LEU A 42 -8.36 8.59 -24.80
CA LEU A 42 -9.26 8.41 -23.63
C LEU A 42 -8.70 8.61 -22.19
N TYR A 43 -7.39 8.59 -21.98
CA TYR A 43 -6.67 8.65 -20.71
C TYR A 43 -5.74 9.87 -20.71
N GLY A 44 -6.28 11.03 -21.09
CA GLY A 44 -5.53 12.25 -21.43
C GLY A 44 -4.67 12.83 -20.29
N GLU A 45 -4.94 12.45 -19.05
CA GLU A 45 -4.09 12.71 -17.90
C GLU A 45 -4.09 11.46 -17.01
N LEU A 46 -2.94 10.77 -16.95
CA LEU A 46 -2.71 9.72 -15.97
C LEU A 46 -2.19 10.35 -14.68
N PRO A 47 -2.47 9.74 -13.51
CA PRO A 47 -1.93 10.20 -12.24
C PRO A 47 -0.41 10.31 -12.26
N GLU A 48 0.13 11.35 -11.61
CA GLU A 48 1.57 11.45 -11.41
C GLU A 48 2.06 10.29 -10.56
N GLY A 49 3.18 9.69 -10.98
CA GLY A 49 3.81 8.61 -10.23
C GLY A 49 4.33 9.13 -8.88
N THR A 50 4.31 8.26 -7.88
CA THR A 50 4.85 8.57 -6.54
C THR A 50 5.95 7.61 -6.13
N SER A 51 6.70 7.95 -5.09
CA SER A 51 7.72 7.06 -4.53
C SER A 51 7.85 7.19 -3.03
N ILE A 52 8.21 6.08 -2.38
CA ILE A 52 8.53 6.03 -0.95
C ILE A 52 9.91 5.42 -0.76
N THR A 53 10.63 5.86 0.27
CA THR A 53 11.94 5.29 0.63
C THR A 53 11.83 4.66 2.01
N VAL A 54 12.21 3.39 2.10
CA VAL A 54 12.24 2.63 3.37
C VAL A 54 13.58 1.91 3.46
N ASP A 55 14.30 2.16 4.56
CA ASP A 55 15.67 1.68 4.74
C ASP A 55 16.57 2.07 3.55
N SER A 56 17.19 1.08 2.88
CA SER A 56 18.01 1.26 1.67
C SER A 56 17.25 0.96 0.37
N LYS A 57 15.92 0.89 0.42
CA LYS A 57 15.05 0.58 -0.72
C LYS A 57 14.21 1.80 -1.10
N ARG A 58 14.02 2.00 -2.41
CA ARG A 58 13.04 2.95 -2.93
C ARG A 58 11.96 2.18 -3.70
N PHE A 59 10.70 2.45 -3.39
CA PHE A 59 9.56 1.92 -4.13
C PHE A 59 8.97 3.02 -5.00
N PHE A 60 8.73 2.72 -6.27
CA PHE A 60 8.08 3.63 -7.24
C PHE A 60 6.73 3.06 -7.65
N PHE A 61 5.77 3.95 -7.83
CA PHE A 61 4.40 3.66 -8.23
C PHE A 61 4.09 4.51 -9.46
N ASP A 62 4.13 3.88 -10.62
CA ASP A 62 3.90 4.55 -11.90
C ASP A 62 2.56 4.08 -12.47
N VAL A 63 1.64 5.00 -12.73
CA VAL A 63 0.46 4.69 -13.55
C VAL A 63 0.83 4.87 -15.02
N GLY A 64 0.54 3.86 -15.82
CA GLY A 64 0.80 3.86 -17.25
C GLY A 64 -0.41 3.39 -18.04
N CYS A 65 -0.43 3.71 -19.33
CA CYS A 65 -1.42 3.21 -20.27
C CYS A 65 -0.71 2.57 -21.46
N ASN A 66 -1.27 1.47 -21.97
CA ASN A 66 -0.88 0.86 -23.23
C ASN A 66 -2.13 0.41 -24.01
N LYS A 67 -1.95 -0.27 -25.14
CA LYS A 67 -3.08 -0.76 -25.97
C LYS A 67 -4.04 -1.72 -25.27
N TYR A 68 -3.66 -2.28 -24.12
CA TYR A 68 -4.48 -3.18 -23.30
C TYR A 68 -5.15 -2.45 -22.12
N GLY A 69 -4.93 -1.14 -21.97
CA GLY A 69 -5.53 -0.29 -20.94
C GLY A 69 -4.52 0.23 -19.91
N VAL A 70 -5.07 0.72 -18.80
CA VAL A 70 -4.33 1.33 -17.68
C VAL A 70 -3.74 0.25 -16.76
N PHE A 71 -2.55 0.51 -16.24
CA PHE A 71 -1.85 -0.36 -15.31
C PHE A 71 -1.05 0.43 -14.28
N LEU A 72 -0.85 -0.18 -13.11
CA LEU A 72 0.05 0.31 -12.06
C LEU A 72 1.33 -0.52 -12.11
N ARG A 73 2.48 0.13 -12.23
CA ARG A 73 3.79 -0.49 -12.08
C ARG A 73 4.36 -0.16 -10.71
N VAL A 74 4.56 -1.20 -9.89
CA VAL A 74 5.23 -1.07 -8.58
C VAL A 74 6.65 -1.58 -8.72
N SER A 75 7.65 -0.72 -8.51
CA SER A 75 9.07 -1.07 -8.67
C SER A 75 9.81 -0.96 -7.33
N GLU A 76 10.47 -2.03 -6.89
CA GLU A 76 11.46 -2.01 -5.81
C GLU A 76 12.86 -1.77 -6.39
N VAL A 77 13.54 -0.72 -5.93
CA VAL A 77 14.89 -0.34 -6.38
C VAL A 77 15.87 -0.33 -5.22
N LYS A 78 17.01 -1.00 -5.42
CA LYS A 78 18.24 -0.91 -4.62
C LYS A 78 19.42 -0.56 -5.53
N PRO A 79 20.58 -0.17 -4.98
CA PRO A 79 21.78 0.08 -5.78
C PRO A 79 22.18 -1.10 -6.70
N SER A 80 21.92 -2.34 -6.27
CA SER A 80 22.34 -3.56 -6.96
C SER A 80 21.24 -4.27 -7.76
N TYR A 81 19.96 -3.94 -7.56
CA TYR A 81 18.87 -4.60 -8.28
C TYR A 81 17.61 -3.74 -8.39
N ARG A 82 16.81 -4.03 -9.42
CA ARG A 82 15.49 -3.45 -9.65
C ARG A 82 14.49 -4.54 -9.99
N ASN A 83 13.47 -4.70 -9.16
CA ASN A 83 12.37 -5.64 -9.37
C ASN A 83 11.07 -4.85 -9.58
N ALA A 84 10.16 -5.33 -10.42
CA ALA A 84 8.89 -4.67 -10.62
C ALA A 84 7.77 -5.66 -10.92
N ILE A 85 6.55 -5.29 -10.52
CA ILE A 85 5.30 -5.95 -10.92
C ILE A 85 4.42 -4.95 -11.66
N THR A 86 3.51 -5.46 -12.49
CA THR A 86 2.51 -4.67 -13.20
C THR A 86 1.12 -5.21 -12.88
N VAL A 87 0.24 -4.34 -12.38
CA VAL A 87 -1.12 -4.68 -11.98
C VAL A 87 -2.10 -3.97 -12.92
N PRO A 88 -2.93 -4.69 -13.70
CA PRO A 88 -3.91 -4.06 -14.57
C PRO A 88 -5.00 -3.37 -13.74
N PHE A 89 -5.54 -2.26 -14.25
CA PHE A 89 -6.53 -1.42 -13.57
C PHE A 89 -7.68 -2.20 -12.93
N LYS A 90 -8.29 -3.12 -13.68
CA LYS A 90 -9.37 -4.02 -13.23
C LYS A 90 -9.07 -4.87 -11.98
N ALA A 91 -7.80 -4.97 -11.57
CA ALA A 91 -7.38 -5.74 -10.40
C ALA A 91 -7.00 -4.87 -9.20
N TRP A 92 -6.98 -3.53 -9.33
CA TRP A 92 -6.50 -2.63 -8.28
C TRP A 92 -7.30 -2.77 -6.99
N GLY A 93 -8.63 -2.75 -7.06
CA GLY A 93 -9.49 -2.90 -5.89
C GLY A 93 -9.24 -4.20 -5.12
N LYS A 94 -9.10 -5.33 -5.83
CA LYS A 94 -8.76 -6.64 -5.20
C LYS A 94 -7.36 -6.62 -4.60
N PHE A 95 -6.41 -6.03 -5.32
CA PHE A 95 -5.02 -5.97 -4.91
C PHE A 95 -4.84 -5.18 -3.62
N GLY A 96 -5.38 -3.96 -3.52
CA GLY A 96 -5.27 -3.22 -2.26
C GLY A 96 -6.26 -3.62 -1.19
N GLY A 97 -7.42 -4.21 -1.52
CA GLY A 97 -8.26 -4.86 -0.51
C GLY A 97 -7.51 -5.95 0.25
N ALA A 98 -6.75 -6.80 -0.47
CA ALA A 98 -5.87 -7.78 0.16
C ALA A 98 -4.76 -7.10 0.98
N PHE A 99 -4.18 -6.02 0.47
CA PHE A 99 -3.14 -5.28 1.18
C PHE A 99 -3.63 -4.69 2.51
N CYS A 100 -4.77 -3.98 2.50
CA CYS A 100 -5.37 -3.38 3.70
C CYS A 100 -5.67 -4.45 4.75
N ARG A 101 -6.30 -5.56 4.35
CA ARG A 101 -6.55 -6.70 5.24
C ARG A 101 -5.28 -7.19 5.93
N TYR A 102 -4.19 -7.41 5.18
CA TYR A 102 -2.94 -7.87 5.78
C TYR A 102 -2.25 -6.82 6.63
N ALA A 103 -2.41 -5.53 6.31
CA ALA A 103 -1.86 -4.44 7.12
C ALA A 103 -2.54 -4.38 8.50
N ASP A 104 -3.87 -4.53 8.54
CA ASP A 104 -4.64 -4.54 9.79
C ASP A 104 -4.33 -5.79 10.63
N GLU A 105 -4.30 -6.97 10.01
CA GLU A 105 -3.89 -8.21 10.70
C GLU A 105 -2.48 -8.12 11.30
N MET A 106 -1.53 -7.51 10.58
CA MET A 106 -0.18 -7.30 11.10
C MET A 106 -0.14 -6.32 12.27
N LYS A 107 -0.99 -5.28 12.27
CA LYS A 107 -1.11 -4.35 13.38
C LYS A 107 -1.60 -5.06 14.64
N GLU A 108 -2.66 -5.87 14.53
CA GLU A 108 -3.18 -6.66 15.65
C GLU A 108 -2.17 -7.66 16.21
N ILE A 109 -1.34 -8.27 15.34
CA ILE A 109 -0.27 -9.18 15.78
C ILE A 109 0.78 -8.40 16.59
N GLN A 110 1.17 -7.22 16.13
CA GLN A 110 2.15 -6.39 16.83
C GLN A 110 1.66 -5.86 18.17
N GLU A 111 0.39 -5.46 18.25
CA GLU A 111 -0.23 -5.02 19.50
C GLU A 111 -0.26 -6.16 20.51
N ARG A 112 -0.74 -7.35 20.11
CA ARG A 112 -0.71 -8.54 20.98
C ARG A 112 0.69 -8.93 21.43
N GLN A 113 1.72 -8.79 20.58
CA GLN A 113 3.10 -9.04 20.97
C GLN A 113 3.61 -8.02 21.98
N ARG A 114 3.20 -6.76 21.83
CA ARG A 114 3.56 -5.66 22.71
C ARG A 114 2.91 -5.82 24.09
N ASP A 115 1.62 -6.18 24.14
CA ASP A 115 0.89 -6.38 25.38
C ASP A 115 1.46 -7.55 26.18
N LYS A 116 1.82 -8.66 25.50
CA LYS A 116 2.52 -9.80 26.14
C LYS A 116 3.90 -9.41 26.71
N LEU A 117 4.60 -8.48 26.07
CA LEU A 117 5.86 -7.96 26.59
C LEU A 117 5.64 -7.10 27.83
N TYR A 118 4.56 -6.32 27.89
CA TYR A 118 4.18 -5.53 29.05
C TYR A 118 3.74 -6.43 30.23
N GLU A 119 2.92 -7.45 30.00
CA GLU A 119 2.50 -8.41 31.04
C GLU A 119 3.70 -9.15 31.65
N ARG A 120 4.67 -9.57 30.82
CA ARG A 120 5.89 -10.23 31.31
C ARG A 120 6.79 -9.31 32.15
N ARG A 121 6.70 -7.99 31.96
CA ARG A 121 7.50 -7.01 32.71
C ARG A 121 6.80 -6.52 33.98
N GLY A 122 5.47 -6.56 34.02
CA GLY A 122 4.67 -6.14 35.18
C GLY A 122 4.41 -7.24 36.22
N GLY A 123 4.76 -8.49 35.94
CA GLY A 123 4.52 -9.62 36.84
C GLY A 123 5.62 -9.92 37.88
N ASP A 124 6.71 -9.15 37.91
CA ASP A 124 7.87 -9.38 38.79
C ASP A 124 7.90 -8.46 40.04
N GLU A 125 6.95 -7.53 40.18
CA GLU A 125 6.93 -6.53 41.27
C GLU A 125 5.82 -6.75 42.32
N SER A 126 5.17 -7.92 42.34
CA SER A 126 4.01 -8.17 43.22
C SER A 126 4.02 -9.53 43.91
N GLU A 127 5.14 -10.01 44.42
CA GLU A 127 5.14 -11.06 45.46
C GLU A 127 6.28 -10.79 46.46
N GLY A 128 5.94 -10.36 47.68
CA GLY A 128 6.89 -10.41 48.81
C GLY A 128 6.93 -9.20 49.73
N GLU A 129 5.81 -8.78 50.31
CA GLU A 129 5.84 -8.06 51.60
C GLU A 129 4.66 -8.52 52.46
N GLU A 130 4.70 -9.79 52.89
CA GLU A 130 4.01 -10.22 54.11
C GLU A 130 5.04 -10.07 55.23
N VAL A 131 5.04 -8.89 55.86
CA VAL A 131 5.81 -8.64 57.08
C VAL A 131 5.00 -9.24 58.24
N ASP A 132 5.48 -10.37 58.76
CA ASP A 132 5.07 -10.87 60.07
C ASP A 132 5.41 -9.80 61.13
N GLU A 133 4.39 -9.28 61.83
CA GLU A 133 4.56 -8.56 63.09
C GLU A 133 3.97 -9.39 64.24
N ASP A 134 4.79 -9.53 65.28
CA ASP A 134 4.74 -10.43 66.46
C ASP A 134 3.42 -10.54 67.24
#